data_AF-A0A959RL34-F1
#
_entry.id   AF-A0A959RL34-F1
#
_cell.length_a   1.000
_cell.length_b   1.000
_cell.length_c   1.000
_cell.angle_alpha   90.00
_cell.angle_beta   90.00
_cell.angle_gamma   90.00
#
_symmetry.space_group_name_H-M   'P 1'
#
loop_
_entity.id
_entity.type
_entity.pdbx_description
1 polymer ?
#
loop_
_entity_poly.entity_id
_entity_poly.type
_entity_poly.pdbx_seq_one_letter_code
_entity_poly.pdbx_strand_id
1 'polypeptide(L)'
;MKLRYLFFLYICISIQIYAMKDISKYSTKIYLNDSIEVSLYSATMFRVRVSSLENDRFPIIYEIPYLIGKLDNWPLIKYKIEKNDKSIIIKTDKIAIFFSKDNFDWEVYTVNEKNKIYPSNGRIRGMFKDGYTVFDNASAFDEPNNNSRYSHWFYNFETERYVDTYLEDDLILDKYFIYGPDYKNLFFQLNQLIGAEPLLPKKAYGFFQTQHLGCEGDQTKLLELAQKLRARDIPCDYLIVDFEWGDGCPGEEEKYWGGLDWSPNYTNPLSPRNLISKLDSMNFEVMLIHHSAPNFPNREIDTKNKKREWTSKIYDEIIWWNSFREKLDIGIAGTWQDTRQNDLTDCEIYSSNQKYFGQNKRTLFMGCRKMMEQNPWEYDRDNTLATNALIGTRRYPFRWTGDIDNTFSEMKWQIEAITNSQGSMKAVSYITNDCFSKDWKVAARWNQFIDFNSISRSHTTKPWEQSKGFKELTEIMNFRNNLNGSHISEEIITLSDKEKLEIVENSIRKYRKLRYRLLPYIYSTAFENYLSGMPICRPMLLEFPEDYRCKQNQFPYQYMFG
;
A
#
# COMPACT_ATOMS: atom_id res chain seq x y z
N MET A 1 -21.22 9.20 44.73
CA MET A 1 -21.58 9.12 43.30
C MET A 1 -20.38 9.46 42.39
N LYS A 2 -19.21 8.86 42.65
CA LYS A 2 -17.96 8.97 41.89
C LYS A 2 -17.10 7.71 42.13
N LEU A 3 -17.70 6.53 41.92
CA LEU A 3 -16.98 5.25 42.09
C LEU A 3 -17.66 4.08 41.33
N ARG A 4 -18.41 4.39 40.25
CA ARG A 4 -19.11 3.38 39.42
C ARG A 4 -18.81 3.44 37.91
N TYR A 5 -17.94 4.34 37.47
CA TYR A 5 -17.59 4.48 36.03
C TYR A 5 -16.18 3.99 35.66
N LEU A 6 -15.32 3.66 36.62
CA LEU A 6 -13.98 3.11 36.35
C LEU A 6 -13.89 1.57 36.44
N PHE A 7 -14.93 0.90 36.94
CA PHE A 7 -14.96 -0.57 37.01
C PHE A 7 -15.52 -1.22 35.74
N PHE A 8 -16.21 -0.47 34.86
CA PHE A 8 -16.76 -0.99 33.61
C PHE A 8 -15.79 -0.92 32.41
N LEU A 9 -14.83 0.01 32.41
CA LEU A 9 -13.84 0.08 31.32
C LEU A 9 -12.66 -0.89 31.51
N TYR A 10 -12.27 -1.19 32.76
CA TYR A 10 -11.21 -2.15 33.03
C TYR A 10 -11.68 -3.59 32.87
N ILE A 11 -12.96 -3.87 33.15
CA ILE A 11 -13.59 -5.18 32.92
C ILE A 11 -13.89 -5.41 31.43
N CYS A 12 -14.09 -4.38 30.60
CA CYS A 12 -14.26 -4.57 29.15
C CYS A 12 -12.95 -4.77 28.36
N ILE A 13 -11.80 -4.31 28.88
CA ILE A 13 -10.50 -4.45 28.20
C ILE A 13 -9.72 -5.67 28.70
N SER A 14 -9.96 -6.13 29.94
CA SER A 14 -9.34 -7.35 30.47
C SER A 14 -10.18 -8.63 30.30
N ILE A 15 -11.41 -8.54 29.79
CA ILE A 15 -12.24 -9.72 29.41
C ILE A 15 -12.03 -10.15 27.96
N GLN A 16 -11.40 -9.33 27.11
CA GLN A 16 -11.11 -9.72 25.72
C GLN A 16 -9.92 -10.67 25.55
N ILE A 17 -9.19 -10.99 26.62
CA ILE A 17 -7.92 -11.74 26.56
C ILE A 17 -8.06 -13.21 27.03
N TYR A 18 -9.25 -13.65 27.46
CA TYR A 18 -9.49 -15.05 27.87
C TYR A 18 -10.79 -15.65 27.33
N ALA A 19 -11.23 -15.22 26.15
CA ALA A 19 -12.16 -16.00 25.35
C ALA A 19 -11.41 -16.52 24.14
N MET A 20 -10.78 -17.69 24.29
CA MET A 20 -10.66 -18.61 23.16
C MET A 20 -12.09 -18.87 22.69
N LYS A 21 -12.62 -18.02 21.80
CA LYS A 21 -13.80 -18.38 21.01
C LYS A 21 -13.36 -19.62 20.27
N ASP A 22 -13.96 -20.73 20.63
CA ASP A 22 -13.81 -22.03 20.01
C ASP A 22 -13.68 -21.85 18.50
N ILE A 23 -12.43 -21.85 18.00
CA ILE A 23 -12.09 -21.48 16.62
C ILE A 23 -12.69 -22.47 15.63
N SER A 24 -13.12 -23.66 16.12
CA SER A 24 -13.96 -24.58 15.37
C SER A 24 -15.31 -23.97 14.94
N LYS A 25 -15.78 -22.91 15.63
CA LYS A 25 -17.00 -22.13 15.35
C LYS A 25 -16.71 -20.79 14.68
N TYR A 26 -15.51 -20.57 14.15
CA TYR A 26 -15.13 -19.33 13.49
C TYR A 26 -15.99 -19.03 12.25
N SER A 27 -16.34 -20.05 11.47
CA SER A 27 -17.17 -19.96 10.26
C SER A 27 -18.16 -21.12 10.19
N THR A 28 -19.08 -21.10 9.22
CA THR A 28 -19.95 -22.26 8.94
C THR A 28 -19.19 -23.24 8.06
N LYS A 29 -18.75 -24.37 8.63
CA LYS A 29 -17.93 -25.36 7.93
C LYS A 29 -18.76 -26.47 7.31
N ILE A 30 -18.38 -26.88 6.11
CA ILE A 30 -19.00 -27.95 5.33
C ILE A 30 -17.88 -28.85 4.79
N TYR A 31 -17.82 -30.08 5.26
CA TYR A 31 -16.88 -31.08 4.74
C TYR A 31 -17.53 -31.82 3.57
N LEU A 32 -16.94 -31.70 2.38
CA LEU A 32 -17.38 -32.45 1.19
C LEU A 32 -16.85 -33.88 1.23
N ASN A 33 -15.63 -34.04 1.75
CA ASN A 33 -14.96 -35.29 2.11
C ASN A 33 -13.85 -34.97 3.13
N ASP A 34 -13.00 -35.95 3.44
CA ASP A 34 -11.92 -35.78 4.42
C ASP A 34 -10.86 -34.74 4.01
N SER A 35 -10.68 -34.53 2.70
CA SER A 35 -9.66 -33.65 2.12
C SER A 35 -10.20 -32.29 1.67
N ILE A 36 -11.51 -32.05 1.70
CA ILE A 36 -12.11 -30.83 1.15
C ILE A 36 -13.11 -30.22 2.12
N GLU A 37 -12.87 -28.96 2.47
CA GLU A 37 -13.70 -28.15 3.34
C GLU A 37 -14.15 -26.86 2.64
N VAL A 38 -15.42 -26.52 2.79
CA VAL A 38 -15.98 -25.21 2.43
C VAL A 38 -16.37 -24.48 3.70
N SER A 39 -15.80 -23.29 3.90
CA SER A 39 -16.12 -22.38 5.01
C SER A 39 -16.99 -21.23 4.49
N LEU A 40 -18.23 -21.10 4.96
CA LEU A 40 -19.11 -19.96 4.62
C LEU A 40 -18.96 -18.85 5.67
N TYR A 41 -18.75 -17.62 5.20
CA TYR A 41 -18.64 -16.40 6.01
C TYR A 41 -19.84 -15.47 5.84
N SER A 42 -20.44 -15.47 4.65
CA SER A 42 -21.70 -14.81 4.34
C SER A 42 -22.48 -15.66 3.35
N ALA A 43 -23.68 -15.22 2.98
CA ALA A 43 -24.45 -15.85 1.91
C ALA A 43 -23.74 -15.82 0.55
N THR A 44 -22.74 -14.95 0.36
CA THR A 44 -22.05 -14.69 -0.92
C THR A 44 -20.53 -14.74 -0.80
N MET A 45 -20.00 -15.16 0.36
CA MET A 45 -18.58 -15.22 0.65
C MET A 45 -18.22 -16.55 1.31
N PHE A 46 -17.26 -17.24 0.72
CA PHE A 46 -16.80 -18.54 1.20
C PHE A 46 -15.31 -18.76 0.91
N ARG A 47 -14.75 -19.76 1.58
CA ARG A 47 -13.41 -20.28 1.37
C ARG A 47 -13.48 -21.76 1.04
N VAL A 48 -12.64 -22.22 0.12
CA VAL A 48 -12.48 -23.63 -0.24
C VAL A 48 -11.07 -24.04 0.14
N ARG A 49 -10.98 -25.07 0.98
CA ARG A 49 -9.72 -25.71 1.35
C ARG A 49 -9.63 -27.10 0.76
N VAL A 50 -8.48 -27.43 0.17
CA VAL A 50 -8.17 -28.78 -0.32
C VAL A 50 -6.84 -29.23 0.28
N SER A 51 -6.84 -30.28 1.09
CA SER A 51 -5.68 -30.74 1.85
C SER A 51 -5.11 -32.07 1.34
N SER A 52 -3.80 -32.08 1.09
CA SER A 52 -3.02 -33.28 0.78
C SER A 52 -2.32 -33.87 2.01
N LEU A 53 -2.48 -33.28 3.20
CA LEU A 53 -1.93 -33.80 4.44
C LEU A 53 -2.46 -35.21 4.74
N GLU A 54 -1.60 -36.10 5.23
CA GLU A 54 -1.99 -37.46 5.60
C GLU A 54 -2.72 -37.52 6.94
N ASN A 55 -2.30 -36.68 7.90
CA ASN A 55 -2.84 -36.62 9.27
C ASN A 55 -3.84 -35.48 9.44
N ASP A 56 -3.74 -34.65 10.48
CA ASP A 56 -4.62 -33.48 10.73
C ASP A 56 -4.77 -32.64 9.45
N ARG A 57 -5.83 -32.91 8.66
CA ARG A 57 -5.94 -32.42 7.28
C ARG A 57 -6.20 -30.93 7.23
N PHE A 58 -6.85 -30.40 8.26
CA PHE A 58 -7.11 -28.97 8.40
C PHE A 58 -6.62 -28.49 9.75
N PRO A 59 -5.29 -28.38 9.94
CA PRO A 59 -4.72 -27.96 11.20
C PRO A 59 -5.29 -26.63 11.65
N ILE A 60 -5.60 -26.56 12.95
CA ILE A 60 -6.23 -25.39 13.57
C ILE A 60 -5.38 -24.13 13.42
N ILE A 61 -4.06 -24.28 13.31
CA ILE A 61 -3.10 -23.19 13.06
C ILE A 61 -3.33 -22.47 11.71
N TYR A 62 -4.01 -23.11 10.76
CA TYR A 62 -4.38 -22.53 9.46
C TYR A 62 -5.88 -22.15 9.41
N GLU A 63 -6.58 -22.15 10.54
CA GLU A 63 -8.02 -21.89 10.59
C GLU A 63 -8.37 -20.42 10.38
N ILE A 64 -7.65 -19.51 11.04
CA ILE A 64 -7.65 -18.08 10.72
C ILE A 64 -6.39 -17.82 9.90
N PRO A 65 -6.53 -17.68 8.58
CA PRO A 65 -5.36 -17.56 7.75
C PRO A 65 -4.77 -16.15 7.71
N TYR A 66 -3.55 -16.12 7.19
CA TYR A 66 -2.62 -15.00 7.09
C TYR A 66 -3.20 -13.65 6.65
N LEU A 67 -4.09 -13.61 5.66
CA LEU A 67 -4.65 -12.35 5.15
C LEU A 67 -5.86 -11.81 5.93
N ILE A 68 -6.35 -12.56 6.92
CA ILE A 68 -7.65 -12.31 7.55
C ILE A 68 -7.48 -11.40 8.76
N GLY A 69 -8.21 -10.29 8.78
CA GLY A 69 -8.12 -9.29 9.83
C GLY A 69 -9.17 -9.48 10.92
N LYS A 70 -10.24 -10.21 10.60
CA LYS A 70 -11.33 -10.49 11.53
C LYS A 70 -11.02 -11.73 12.35
N LEU A 71 -10.97 -11.56 13.67
CA LEU A 71 -10.66 -12.64 14.61
C LEU A 71 -11.90 -13.17 15.35
N ASP A 72 -13.01 -12.42 15.29
CA ASP A 72 -14.28 -12.84 15.88
C ASP A 72 -15.06 -13.79 14.97
N ASN A 73 -15.78 -14.75 15.58
CA ASN A 73 -16.66 -15.68 14.85
C ASN A 73 -17.63 -14.98 13.90
N TRP A 74 -17.77 -15.57 12.73
CA TRP A 74 -18.77 -15.18 11.74
C TRP A 74 -20.16 -15.69 12.12
N PRO A 75 -21.22 -15.00 11.69
CA PRO A 75 -22.58 -15.50 11.82
C PRO A 75 -22.73 -16.87 11.15
N LEU A 76 -23.53 -17.75 11.75
CA LEU A 76 -23.87 -19.02 11.11
C LEU A 76 -24.72 -18.79 9.86
N ILE A 77 -24.30 -19.40 8.76
CA ILE A 77 -24.95 -19.26 7.45
C ILE A 77 -25.86 -20.46 7.22
N LYS A 78 -27.12 -20.20 6.88
CA LYS A 78 -28.04 -21.26 6.48
C LYS A 78 -27.70 -21.74 5.07
N TYR A 79 -27.62 -23.05 4.90
CA TYR A 79 -27.37 -23.66 3.60
C TYR A 79 -28.16 -24.96 3.43
N LYS A 80 -28.28 -25.42 2.18
CA LYS A 80 -28.76 -26.75 1.80
C LYS A 80 -27.71 -27.44 0.96
N ILE A 81 -27.61 -28.76 1.07
CA ILE A 81 -26.76 -29.59 0.20
C ILE A 81 -27.66 -30.45 -0.66
N GLU A 82 -27.41 -30.43 -1.97
CA GLU A 82 -28.00 -31.35 -2.94
C GLU A 82 -26.86 -32.16 -3.57
N LYS A 83 -27.07 -33.47 -3.69
CA LYS A 83 -26.08 -34.39 -4.27
C LYS A 83 -26.72 -35.07 -5.48
N ASN A 84 -26.01 -35.08 -6.60
CA ASN A 84 -26.33 -35.94 -7.74
C ASN A 84 -25.09 -36.78 -8.10
N ASP A 85 -25.16 -37.60 -9.14
CA ASP A 85 -24.11 -38.56 -9.47
C ASP A 85 -22.76 -37.89 -9.77
N LYS A 86 -22.77 -36.68 -10.34
CA LYS A 86 -21.57 -35.98 -10.83
C LYS A 86 -21.15 -34.77 -10.01
N SER A 87 -22.00 -34.27 -9.12
CA SER A 87 -21.77 -33.00 -8.43
C SER A 87 -22.37 -32.94 -7.04
N ILE A 88 -21.81 -32.03 -6.24
CA ILE A 88 -22.34 -31.60 -4.94
C ILE A 88 -22.67 -30.12 -5.06
N ILE A 89 -23.89 -29.73 -4.70
CA ILE A 89 -24.36 -28.34 -4.78
C ILE A 89 -24.62 -27.85 -3.36
N ILE A 90 -23.94 -26.77 -2.97
CA ILE A 90 -24.19 -26.04 -1.72
C ILE A 90 -25.00 -24.79 -2.05
N LYS A 91 -26.21 -24.67 -1.53
CA LYS A 91 -27.10 -23.51 -1.75
C LYS A 91 -27.20 -22.66 -0.50
N THR A 92 -26.83 -21.39 -0.62
CA THR A 92 -27.20 -20.34 0.35
C THR A 92 -28.53 -19.70 -0.07
N ASP A 93 -28.97 -18.64 0.60
CA ASP A 93 -30.11 -17.83 0.16
C ASP A 93 -29.79 -16.94 -1.07
N LYS A 94 -28.51 -16.80 -1.46
CA LYS A 94 -28.07 -15.89 -2.52
C LYS A 94 -27.38 -16.56 -3.71
N ILE A 95 -26.63 -17.65 -3.48
CA ILE A 95 -25.86 -18.34 -4.52
C ILE A 95 -25.99 -19.86 -4.41
N ALA A 96 -25.67 -20.54 -5.49
CA ALA A 96 -25.44 -21.97 -5.55
C ALA A 96 -23.98 -22.24 -5.94
N ILE A 97 -23.28 -23.02 -5.11
CA ILE A 97 -21.88 -23.41 -5.32
C ILE A 97 -21.87 -24.86 -5.80
N PHE A 98 -21.40 -25.09 -7.01
CA PHE A 98 -21.33 -26.41 -7.64
C PHE A 98 -19.92 -26.94 -7.51
N PHE A 99 -19.78 -28.18 -7.03
CA PHE A 99 -18.52 -28.92 -7.00
C PHE A 99 -18.63 -30.14 -7.88
N SER A 100 -17.70 -30.30 -8.82
CA SER A 100 -17.50 -31.53 -9.58
C SER A 100 -16.99 -32.64 -8.66
N LYS A 101 -17.52 -33.86 -8.76
CA LYS A 101 -17.01 -35.02 -8.00
C LYS A 101 -15.74 -35.62 -8.62
N ASP A 102 -15.49 -35.36 -9.90
CA ASP A 102 -14.39 -35.99 -10.64
C ASP A 102 -13.05 -35.31 -10.36
N ASN A 103 -13.04 -33.98 -10.26
CA ASN A 103 -11.84 -33.17 -10.12
C ASN A 103 -11.95 -32.07 -9.05
N PHE A 104 -13.11 -31.93 -8.39
CA PHE A 104 -13.38 -30.91 -7.38
C PHE A 104 -13.22 -29.46 -7.85
N ASP A 105 -13.29 -29.23 -9.16
CA ASP A 105 -13.52 -27.89 -9.69
C ASP A 105 -14.85 -27.35 -9.16
N TRP A 106 -14.89 -26.04 -8.96
CA TRP A 106 -16.06 -25.37 -8.45
C TRP A 106 -16.50 -24.18 -9.30
N GLU A 107 -17.81 -24.02 -9.38
CA GLU A 107 -18.48 -22.95 -10.10
C GLU A 107 -19.50 -22.30 -9.17
N VAL A 108 -19.80 -21.03 -9.41
CA VAL A 108 -20.82 -20.30 -8.64
C VAL A 108 -21.90 -19.84 -9.60
N TYR A 109 -23.16 -20.04 -9.21
CA TYR A 109 -24.34 -19.62 -9.96
C TYR A 109 -25.27 -18.79 -9.07
N THR A 110 -26.17 -18.06 -9.71
CA THR A 110 -27.34 -17.49 -9.02
C THR A 110 -28.12 -18.60 -8.30
N VAL A 111 -28.81 -18.27 -7.20
CA VAL A 111 -29.55 -19.26 -6.39
C VAL A 111 -30.54 -20.13 -7.17
N ASN A 112 -31.07 -19.63 -8.29
CA ASN A 112 -31.98 -20.34 -9.20
C ASN A 112 -31.25 -21.16 -10.29
N GLU A 113 -29.92 -21.23 -10.23
CA GLU A 113 -29.04 -22.01 -11.11
C GLU A 113 -29.07 -21.59 -12.60
N LYS A 114 -29.69 -20.45 -12.92
CA LYS A 114 -29.83 -20.01 -14.32
C LYS A 114 -28.59 -19.32 -14.87
N ASN A 115 -27.90 -18.54 -14.05
CA ASN A 115 -26.80 -17.69 -14.49
C ASN A 115 -25.52 -18.05 -13.75
N LYS A 116 -24.47 -18.37 -14.51
CA LYS A 116 -23.12 -18.58 -13.97
C LYS A 116 -22.52 -17.23 -13.54
N ILE A 117 -22.01 -17.17 -12.32
CA ILE A 117 -21.28 -16.05 -11.72
C ILE A 117 -19.77 -16.30 -11.83
N TYR A 118 -19.32 -17.52 -11.52
CA TYR A 118 -17.91 -17.90 -11.58
C TYR A 118 -17.72 -19.27 -12.27
N PRO A 119 -16.73 -19.38 -13.17
CA PRO A 119 -15.94 -18.28 -13.75
C PRO A 119 -16.80 -17.41 -14.69
N SER A 120 -16.56 -16.09 -14.67
CA SER A 120 -17.17 -15.17 -15.67
C SER A 120 -16.22 -14.90 -16.84
N ASN A 121 -16.80 -14.53 -17.99
CA ASN A 121 -16.10 -14.00 -19.17
C ASN A 121 -15.91 -12.47 -19.15
N GLY A 122 -16.28 -11.79 -18.06
CA GLY A 122 -16.10 -10.36 -17.92
C GLY A 122 -14.64 -9.89 -17.88
N ARG A 123 -14.47 -8.57 -17.85
CA ARG A 123 -13.14 -7.96 -17.78
C ARG A 123 -12.61 -7.98 -16.35
N ILE A 124 -11.31 -8.25 -16.22
CA ILE A 124 -10.59 -8.11 -14.95
C ILE A 124 -10.28 -6.62 -14.72
N ARG A 125 -10.48 -6.16 -13.49
CA ARG A 125 -10.14 -4.81 -13.02
C ARG A 125 -9.45 -4.93 -11.67
N GLY A 126 -8.15 -4.72 -11.64
CA GLY A 126 -7.30 -5.10 -10.52
C GLY A 126 -7.58 -6.55 -10.13
N MET A 127 -8.04 -6.79 -8.92
CA MET A 127 -8.37 -8.13 -8.41
C MET A 127 -9.85 -8.53 -8.55
N PHE A 128 -10.67 -7.70 -9.21
CA PHE A 128 -12.11 -7.90 -9.33
C PHE A 128 -12.53 -8.27 -10.75
N LYS A 129 -13.57 -9.08 -10.88
CA LYS A 129 -14.17 -9.49 -12.17
C LYS A 129 -15.68 -9.64 -11.99
N ASP A 130 -16.47 -8.89 -12.77
CA ASP A 130 -17.95 -8.91 -12.72
C ASP A 130 -18.59 -8.96 -11.32
N GLY A 131 -18.10 -8.10 -10.42
CA GLY A 131 -18.61 -8.03 -9.06
C GLY A 131 -18.24 -9.21 -8.17
N TYR A 132 -17.23 -10.01 -8.52
CA TYR A 132 -16.60 -10.94 -7.59
C TYR A 132 -15.08 -10.71 -7.51
N THR A 133 -14.46 -11.30 -6.49
CA THR A 133 -13.02 -11.56 -6.44
C THR A 133 -12.77 -13.00 -5.98
N VAL A 134 -11.71 -13.59 -6.52
CA VAL A 134 -11.16 -14.87 -6.07
C VAL A 134 -9.69 -14.67 -5.82
N PHE A 135 -9.22 -15.10 -4.67
CA PHE A 135 -7.82 -15.01 -4.33
C PHE A 135 -7.42 -16.19 -3.46
N ASP A 136 -6.18 -16.63 -3.64
CA ASP A 136 -5.55 -17.56 -2.73
C ASP A 136 -5.03 -16.80 -1.51
N ASN A 137 -5.23 -17.37 -0.32
CA ASN A 137 -4.68 -16.86 0.91
C ASN A 137 -3.15 -16.73 0.89
N ALA A 138 -2.47 -17.59 0.14
CA ALA A 138 -1.02 -17.66 0.16
C ALA A 138 -0.35 -17.39 -1.20
N SER A 139 -1.15 -17.06 -2.21
CA SER A 139 -0.73 -16.32 -3.41
C SER A 139 -1.29 -14.91 -3.44
N ALA A 140 -1.43 -14.28 -2.27
CA ALA A 140 -1.91 -12.89 -2.13
C ALA A 140 -1.09 -11.87 -2.97
N PHE A 141 0.08 -12.30 -3.45
CA PHE A 141 1.04 -11.55 -4.24
C PHE A 141 1.35 -12.21 -5.60
N ASP A 142 0.77 -13.35 -5.94
CA ASP A 142 0.97 -14.09 -7.20
C ASP A 142 2.43 -14.12 -7.68
N GLU A 143 3.35 -14.49 -6.79
CA GLU A 143 4.74 -14.70 -7.19
C GLU A 143 4.84 -15.93 -8.13
N PRO A 144 5.73 -15.93 -9.14
CA PRO A 144 5.89 -16.97 -10.19
C PRO A 144 6.05 -18.41 -9.70
N ASN A 145 6.23 -18.55 -8.41
CA ASN A 145 6.71 -19.74 -7.80
C ASN A 145 5.45 -20.56 -7.55
N ASN A 146 5.34 -21.73 -8.19
CA ASN A 146 4.34 -22.76 -7.85
C ASN A 146 4.45 -23.26 -6.38
N ASN A 147 5.01 -22.46 -5.46
CA ASN A 147 5.01 -22.63 -4.02
C ASN A 147 3.83 -21.84 -3.46
N SER A 148 2.75 -22.53 -3.10
CA SER A 148 1.52 -21.87 -2.67
C SER A 148 1.58 -21.28 -1.27
N ARG A 149 2.67 -21.35 -0.48
CA ARG A 149 2.58 -20.99 0.95
C ARG A 149 3.61 -20.00 1.44
N TYR A 150 3.59 -18.85 0.79
CA TYR A 150 4.16 -17.61 1.27
C TYR A 150 3.05 -16.72 1.82
N SER A 151 3.17 -16.21 3.04
CA SER A 151 2.22 -15.18 3.45
C SER A 151 2.81 -14.10 4.32
N HIS A 152 2.42 -12.88 3.95
CA HIS A 152 2.66 -11.68 4.71
C HIS A 152 1.58 -11.53 5.77
N TRP A 153 1.93 -10.98 6.93
CA TRP A 153 0.97 -10.65 7.99
C TRP A 153 0.30 -11.85 8.68
N PHE A 154 1.03 -12.91 9.02
CA PHE A 154 0.54 -13.90 9.97
C PHE A 154 0.35 -13.28 11.35
N TYR A 155 -0.89 -13.21 11.85
CA TYR A 155 -1.09 -12.83 13.25
C TYR A 155 -0.72 -14.00 14.15
N ASN A 156 0.45 -13.93 14.77
CA ASN A 156 0.84 -14.84 15.82
C ASN A 156 0.13 -14.43 17.12
N PHE A 157 -0.88 -15.22 17.51
CA PHE A 157 -1.67 -14.99 18.72
C PHE A 157 -0.87 -15.09 20.01
N GLU A 158 0.20 -15.87 20.04
CA GLU A 158 1.04 -16.02 21.24
C GLU A 158 1.92 -14.79 21.47
N THR A 159 2.45 -14.22 20.39
CA THR A 159 3.33 -13.03 20.46
C THR A 159 2.58 -11.71 20.27
N GLU A 160 1.30 -11.78 19.87
CA GLU A 160 0.46 -10.65 19.44
C GLU A 160 1.12 -9.82 18.33
N ARG A 161 1.91 -10.46 17.47
CA ARG A 161 2.63 -9.81 16.37
C ARG A 161 2.15 -10.32 15.03
N TYR A 162 2.16 -9.43 14.06
CA TYR A 162 2.14 -9.84 12.67
C TYR A 162 3.56 -10.18 12.25
N VAL A 163 3.74 -11.40 11.78
CA VAL A 163 5.02 -11.93 11.31
C VAL A 163 4.86 -12.36 9.86
N ASP A 164 5.95 -12.42 9.12
CA ASP A 164 5.96 -13.05 7.81
C ASP A 164 6.35 -14.53 7.95
N THR A 165 5.76 -15.42 7.15
CA THR A 165 6.01 -16.86 7.26
C THR A 165 6.08 -17.56 5.91
N TYR A 166 6.94 -18.57 5.86
CA TYR A 166 7.04 -19.55 4.78
C TYR A 166 6.53 -20.89 5.31
N LEU A 167 5.66 -21.57 4.55
CA LEU A 167 5.37 -22.98 4.77
C LEU A 167 6.09 -23.81 3.70
N GLU A 168 6.66 -24.92 4.13
CA GLU A 168 7.63 -25.68 3.34
C GLU A 168 7.03 -26.46 2.14
N ASP A 169 5.70 -26.55 1.96
CA ASP A 169 5.06 -27.17 0.77
C ASP A 169 3.56 -26.77 0.60
N ASP A 170 3.03 -26.85 -0.63
CA ASP A 170 1.61 -26.65 -0.98
C ASP A 170 0.70 -27.82 -0.52
N LEU A 171 0.63 -28.03 0.80
CA LEU A 171 -0.12 -29.17 1.37
C LEU A 171 -1.62 -28.90 1.57
N ILE A 172 -2.06 -27.66 1.36
CA ILE A 172 -3.43 -27.19 1.54
C ILE A 172 -3.61 -25.99 0.61
N LEU A 173 -4.44 -26.16 -0.41
CA LEU A 173 -4.98 -25.06 -1.21
C LEU A 173 -5.97 -24.27 -0.36
N ASP A 174 -5.94 -22.93 -0.37
CA ASP A 174 -6.82 -22.10 0.45
C ASP A 174 -7.37 -20.87 -0.29
N LYS A 175 -8.45 -21.08 -1.06
CA LYS A 175 -9.02 -20.04 -1.94
C LYS A 175 -10.26 -19.39 -1.34
N TYR A 176 -10.30 -18.07 -1.39
CA TYR A 176 -11.44 -17.25 -1.03
C TYR A 176 -12.23 -16.82 -2.27
N PHE A 177 -13.54 -16.80 -2.15
CA PHE A 177 -14.47 -16.23 -3.11
C PHE A 177 -15.36 -15.21 -2.40
N ILE A 178 -15.50 -14.02 -2.98
CA ILE A 178 -16.44 -12.99 -2.51
C ILE A 178 -17.25 -12.49 -3.70
N TYR A 179 -18.57 -12.56 -3.60
CA TYR A 179 -19.48 -11.97 -4.58
C TYR A 179 -20.26 -10.79 -4.00
N GLY A 180 -20.28 -9.71 -4.78
CA GLY A 180 -20.98 -8.47 -4.56
C GLY A 180 -21.14 -7.78 -5.91
N PRO A 181 -22.23 -8.06 -6.68
CA PRO A 181 -22.45 -7.42 -7.98
C PRO A 181 -22.56 -5.90 -7.85
N ASP A 182 -23.02 -5.44 -6.68
CA ASP A 182 -22.73 -4.10 -6.18
C ASP A 182 -21.31 -4.07 -5.58
N TYR A 183 -20.41 -3.34 -6.24
CA TYR A 183 -19.03 -3.18 -5.80
C TYR A 183 -18.93 -2.60 -4.38
N LYS A 184 -19.90 -1.79 -3.92
CA LYS A 184 -19.90 -1.30 -2.53
C LYS A 184 -19.96 -2.45 -1.53
N ASN A 185 -20.86 -3.40 -1.76
CA ASN A 185 -20.96 -4.60 -0.93
C ASN A 185 -19.76 -5.55 -1.11
N LEU A 186 -19.14 -5.59 -2.30
CA LEU A 186 -17.91 -6.36 -2.54
C LEU A 186 -16.75 -5.83 -1.70
N PHE A 187 -16.50 -4.52 -1.74
CA PHE A 187 -15.51 -3.85 -0.90
C PHE A 187 -15.82 -4.00 0.59
N PHE A 188 -17.09 -3.89 0.97
CA PHE A 188 -17.51 -4.05 2.38
C PHE A 188 -17.21 -5.46 2.90
N GLN A 189 -17.58 -6.50 2.17
CA GLN A 189 -17.29 -7.89 2.57
C GLN A 189 -15.78 -8.14 2.62
N LEU A 190 -15.03 -7.64 1.63
CA LEU A 190 -13.58 -7.73 1.62
C LEU A 190 -12.98 -7.03 2.85
N ASN A 191 -13.43 -5.81 3.17
CA ASN A 191 -13.00 -5.02 4.33
C ASN A 191 -13.27 -5.75 5.66
N GLN A 192 -14.46 -6.35 5.79
CA GLN A 192 -14.82 -7.16 6.95
C GLN A 192 -13.96 -8.41 7.09
N LEU A 193 -13.51 -9.00 5.98
CA LEU A 193 -12.69 -10.20 5.97
C LEU A 193 -11.24 -9.89 6.33
N ILE A 194 -10.61 -8.96 5.61
CA ILE A 194 -9.15 -8.77 5.65
C ILE A 194 -8.70 -7.66 6.62
N GLY A 195 -9.65 -6.86 7.11
CA GLY A 195 -9.41 -5.72 7.97
C GLY A 195 -9.37 -4.40 7.19
N ALA A 196 -9.68 -3.31 7.90
CA ALA A 196 -9.70 -1.96 7.35
C ALA A 196 -8.29 -1.39 7.14
N GLU A 197 -8.13 -0.56 6.11
CA GLU A 197 -6.95 0.29 5.99
C GLU A 197 -6.92 1.26 7.18
N PRO A 198 -5.82 1.33 7.94
CA PRO A 198 -5.76 2.20 9.10
C PRO A 198 -5.93 3.65 8.66
N LEU A 199 -6.83 4.38 9.31
CA LEU A 199 -6.86 5.84 9.14
C LEU A 199 -5.47 6.41 9.46
N LEU A 200 -5.05 7.43 8.72
CA LEU A 200 -3.77 8.09 8.93
C LEU A 200 -3.86 9.21 9.97
N PRO A 201 -2.72 9.70 10.52
CA PRO A 201 -2.68 11.01 11.18
C PRO A 201 -3.33 12.08 10.30
N LYS A 202 -4.03 13.06 10.91
CA LYS A 202 -4.71 14.12 10.14
C LYS A 202 -3.77 14.87 9.19
N LYS A 203 -2.54 15.17 9.63
CA LYS A 203 -1.52 15.83 8.80
C LYS A 203 -1.15 15.00 7.56
N ALA A 204 -1.24 13.67 7.61
CA ALA A 204 -0.88 12.81 6.49
C ALA A 204 -1.85 12.92 5.31
N TYR A 205 -3.00 13.58 5.49
CA TYR A 205 -3.88 13.94 4.38
C TYR A 205 -3.49 15.28 3.73
N GLY A 206 -2.53 16.02 4.30
CA GLY A 206 -1.96 17.22 3.71
C GLY A 206 -0.96 16.89 2.61
N PHE A 207 0.28 17.35 2.73
CA PHE A 207 1.29 17.18 1.67
C PHE A 207 2.67 16.76 2.17
N PHE A 208 3.25 15.82 1.44
CA PHE A 208 4.62 15.30 1.61
C PHE A 208 5.54 15.82 0.50
N GLN A 209 6.61 16.49 0.89
CA GLN A 209 7.71 16.80 -0.02
C GLN A 209 8.87 15.82 0.24
N THR A 210 9.35 15.18 -0.83
CA THR A 210 10.57 14.38 -0.80
C THR A 210 11.50 14.77 -1.95
N GLN A 211 12.79 14.54 -1.78
CA GLN A 211 13.83 14.86 -2.75
C GLN A 211 14.95 13.85 -2.65
N HIS A 212 15.43 13.40 -3.81
CA HIS A 212 16.68 12.66 -3.92
C HIS A 212 17.78 13.63 -4.35
N LEU A 213 18.71 13.93 -3.45
CA LEU A 213 19.77 14.93 -3.65
C LEU A 213 21.14 14.29 -3.85
N GLY A 214 21.29 12.99 -3.62
CA GLY A 214 22.56 12.30 -3.73
C GLY A 214 23.60 12.94 -2.80
N CYS A 215 24.85 13.06 -3.27
CA CYS A 215 25.93 13.66 -2.49
C CYS A 215 25.78 15.14 -2.17
N GLU A 216 24.79 15.78 -2.76
CA GLU A 216 24.46 17.17 -2.49
C GLU A 216 23.51 17.35 -1.30
N GLY A 217 22.95 16.28 -0.72
CA GLY A 217 22.03 16.37 0.41
C GLY A 217 22.72 16.71 1.73
N ASP A 218 22.22 17.74 2.41
CA ASP A 218 22.64 18.13 3.75
C ASP A 218 21.53 18.85 4.52
N GLN A 219 21.78 19.10 5.82
CA GLN A 219 20.81 19.79 6.67
C GLN A 219 20.51 21.23 6.26
N THR A 220 21.46 21.94 5.64
CA THR A 220 21.30 23.33 5.22
C THR A 220 20.25 23.41 4.13
N LYS A 221 20.39 22.57 3.10
CA LYS A 221 19.45 22.46 1.99
C LYS A 221 18.05 22.01 2.44
N LEU A 222 17.97 21.08 3.39
CA LEU A 222 16.69 20.67 3.98
C LEU A 222 15.99 21.85 4.70
N LEU A 223 16.74 22.62 5.50
CA LEU A 223 16.22 23.80 6.19
C LEU A 223 15.84 24.91 5.21
N GLU A 224 16.64 25.14 4.17
CA GLU A 224 16.32 26.10 3.12
C GLU A 224 15.04 25.73 2.38
N LEU A 225 14.84 24.46 2.03
CA LEU A 225 13.59 23.98 1.43
C LEU A 225 12.40 24.30 2.33
N ALA A 226 12.50 23.96 3.62
CA ALA A 226 11.44 24.23 4.59
C ALA A 226 11.12 25.72 4.69
N GLN A 227 12.15 26.58 4.69
CA GLN A 227 12.00 28.04 4.75
C GLN A 227 11.37 28.59 3.48
N LYS A 228 11.82 28.11 2.31
CA LYS A 228 11.30 28.48 1.00
C LYS A 228 9.82 28.10 0.85
N LEU A 229 9.41 26.93 1.32
CA LEU A 229 7.99 26.52 1.34
C LEU A 229 7.13 27.49 2.16
N ARG A 230 7.60 27.91 3.33
CA ARG A 230 6.89 28.89 4.17
C ARG A 230 6.89 30.29 3.55
N ALA A 231 8.03 30.77 3.08
CA ALA A 231 8.17 32.10 2.46
C ALA A 231 7.32 32.23 1.18
N ARG A 232 7.17 31.15 0.42
CA ARG A 232 6.32 31.09 -0.78
C ARG A 232 4.87 30.76 -0.50
N ASP A 233 4.46 30.62 0.77
CA ASP A 233 3.08 30.35 1.15
C ASP A 233 2.52 29.08 0.47
N ILE A 234 3.36 28.03 0.45
CA ILE A 234 3.02 26.69 -0.07
C ILE A 234 2.81 25.75 1.14
N PRO A 235 1.58 25.27 1.37
CA PRO A 235 1.31 24.33 2.46
C PRO A 235 2.07 23.00 2.30
N CYS A 236 2.72 22.55 3.37
CA CYS A 236 3.43 21.27 3.44
C CYS A 236 3.56 20.85 4.91
N ASP A 237 3.29 19.56 5.18
CA ASP A 237 3.28 18.97 6.52
C ASP A 237 4.47 18.05 6.75
N TYR A 238 4.88 17.29 5.74
CA TYR A 238 5.93 16.28 5.86
C TYR A 238 7.10 16.55 4.91
N LEU A 239 8.31 16.41 5.44
CA LEU A 239 9.54 16.28 4.67
C LEU A 239 10.02 14.84 4.78
N ILE A 240 10.23 14.17 3.66
CA ILE A 240 10.89 12.86 3.65
C ILE A 240 12.33 13.07 3.21
N VAL A 241 13.28 12.64 4.03
CA VAL A 241 14.71 12.67 3.71
C VAL A 241 15.09 11.31 3.14
N ASP A 242 15.63 11.33 1.92
CA ASP A 242 16.12 10.16 1.20
C ASP A 242 17.47 9.70 1.82
N PHE A 243 18.21 8.81 1.16
CA PHE A 243 19.28 7.99 1.77
C PHE A 243 20.42 8.82 2.38
N GLU A 244 20.50 10.09 2.02
CA GLU A 244 21.54 11.03 2.45
C GLU A 244 21.58 11.21 3.98
N TRP A 245 20.46 11.03 4.69
CA TRP A 245 20.43 11.17 6.14
C TRP A 245 21.32 10.14 6.84
N GLY A 246 21.40 8.91 6.31
CA GLY A 246 22.05 7.77 6.95
C GLY A 246 23.39 7.42 6.33
N ASP A 247 23.41 7.32 5.01
CA ASP A 247 24.61 6.87 4.28
C ASP A 247 25.54 8.03 3.94
N GLY A 248 24.94 9.18 3.59
CA GLY A 248 25.65 10.36 3.11
C GLY A 248 26.55 10.08 1.90
N CYS A 249 27.41 11.04 1.58
CA CYS A 249 28.49 10.87 0.59
C CYS A 249 29.83 11.40 1.11
N PRO A 250 30.54 10.64 1.96
CA PRO A 250 31.85 11.05 2.43
C PRO A 250 32.85 11.05 1.26
N GLY A 251 33.29 12.23 0.82
CA GLY A 251 34.26 12.38 -0.27
C GLY A 251 33.67 12.46 -1.67
N GLU A 252 32.41 12.90 -1.82
CA GLU A 252 31.67 13.02 -3.10
C GLU A 252 31.35 11.69 -3.80
N GLU A 253 31.59 10.55 -3.13
CA GLU A 253 31.20 9.23 -3.61
C GLU A 253 30.03 8.67 -2.79
N GLU A 254 29.02 8.16 -3.49
CA GLU A 254 27.94 7.39 -2.86
C GLU A 254 28.51 6.08 -2.32
N LYS A 255 28.35 5.87 -1.01
CA LYS A 255 28.73 4.63 -0.34
C LYS A 255 27.57 3.63 -0.33
N TYR A 256 27.85 2.43 0.20
CA TYR A 256 26.87 1.38 0.46
C TYR A 256 25.64 1.90 1.21
N TRP A 257 24.45 1.64 0.67
CA TRP A 257 23.18 2.02 1.28
C TRP A 257 22.84 1.16 2.50
N GLY A 258 22.10 1.74 3.45
CA GLY A 258 21.57 1.03 4.62
C GLY A 258 22.34 1.30 5.92
N GLY A 259 22.92 2.48 6.09
CA GLY A 259 23.45 2.99 7.33
C GLY A 259 22.37 3.13 8.40
N LEU A 260 22.79 2.95 9.65
CA LEU A 260 21.93 3.14 10.82
C LEU A 260 22.20 4.48 11.52
N ASP A 261 23.38 5.05 11.34
CA ASP A 261 23.81 6.28 12.00
C ASP A 261 23.49 7.50 11.15
N TRP A 262 23.36 8.67 11.77
CA TRP A 262 23.22 9.93 11.05
C TRP A 262 24.54 10.28 10.34
N SER A 263 24.46 10.62 9.06
CA SER A 263 25.62 11.04 8.30
C SER A 263 26.17 12.39 8.81
N PRO A 264 27.47 12.68 8.61
CA PRO A 264 28.06 13.97 9.01
C PRO A 264 27.31 15.20 8.47
N ASN A 265 26.74 15.10 7.27
CA ASN A 265 25.96 16.16 6.61
C ASN A 265 24.67 16.52 7.37
N TYR A 266 24.17 15.62 8.23
CA TYR A 266 22.97 15.79 9.04
C TYR A 266 23.26 15.86 10.55
N THR A 267 24.53 15.96 10.95
CA THR A 267 24.94 16.14 12.37
C THR A 267 25.65 17.47 12.63
N ASN A 268 26.00 18.24 11.59
CA ASN A 268 26.64 19.55 11.68
C ASN A 268 26.06 20.57 10.68
N PRO A 269 25.71 21.82 11.07
CA PRO A 269 25.95 22.44 12.37
C PRO A 269 24.98 22.06 13.50
N LEU A 270 23.78 21.57 13.20
CA LEU A 270 22.84 21.11 14.24
C LEU A 270 22.96 19.61 14.44
N SER A 271 22.85 19.19 15.70
CA SER A 271 22.57 17.79 16.04
C SER A 271 21.22 17.36 15.45
N PRO A 272 21.01 16.06 15.16
CA PRO A 272 19.75 15.59 14.58
C PRO A 272 18.51 16.01 15.40
N ARG A 273 18.57 15.93 16.74
CA ARG A 273 17.46 16.39 17.61
C ARG A 273 17.15 17.88 17.41
N ASN A 274 18.17 18.72 17.28
CA ASN A 274 18.00 20.16 17.07
C ASN A 274 17.51 20.47 15.65
N LEU A 275 17.97 19.72 14.64
CA LEU A 275 17.46 19.81 13.26
C LEU A 275 15.96 19.48 13.22
N ILE A 276 15.55 18.34 13.79
CA ILE A 276 14.13 17.93 13.83
C ILE A 276 13.31 18.95 14.62
N SER A 277 13.80 19.43 15.77
CA SER A 277 13.11 20.47 16.56
C SER A 277 12.96 21.79 15.77
N LYS A 278 13.96 22.14 14.95
CA LYS A 278 13.91 23.34 14.11
C LYS A 278 12.86 23.20 13.00
N LEU A 279 12.78 22.04 12.36
CA LEU A 279 11.75 21.74 11.36
C LEU A 279 10.34 21.71 11.98
N ASP A 280 10.20 21.11 13.16
CA ASP A 280 8.94 21.09 13.92
C ASP A 280 8.50 22.50 14.32
N SER A 281 9.42 23.39 14.68
CA SER A 281 9.09 24.82 14.95
C SER A 281 8.49 25.55 13.75
N MET A 282 8.65 25.01 12.55
CA MET A 282 8.07 25.49 11.31
C MET A 282 6.85 24.64 10.88
N ASN A 283 6.35 23.77 11.74
CA ASN A 283 5.27 22.80 11.52
C ASN A 283 5.58 21.74 10.44
N PHE A 284 6.82 21.26 10.36
CA PHE A 284 7.17 20.10 9.54
C PHE A 284 7.43 18.88 10.39
N GLU A 285 6.79 17.76 10.05
CA GLU A 285 7.17 16.43 10.53
C GLU A 285 8.12 15.77 9.52
N VAL A 286 9.01 14.91 10.02
CA VAL A 286 10.06 14.31 9.19
C VAL A 286 9.90 12.80 9.12
N MET A 287 10.01 12.25 7.92
CA MET A 287 10.16 10.81 7.67
C MET A 287 11.54 10.54 7.08
N LEU A 288 12.07 9.33 7.32
CA LEU A 288 13.36 8.91 6.82
C LEU A 288 13.21 7.69 5.90
N ILE A 289 13.96 7.66 4.79
CA ILE A 289 14.09 6.46 3.98
C ILE A 289 14.97 5.42 4.67
N HIS A 290 14.76 4.14 4.39
CA HIS A 290 15.57 3.05 4.90
C HIS A 290 15.82 1.99 3.82
N HIS A 291 17.10 1.67 3.66
CA HIS A 291 17.59 0.53 2.88
C HIS A 291 18.18 -0.56 3.80
N SER A 292 18.08 -0.42 5.13
CA SER A 292 18.58 -1.36 6.15
C SER A 292 17.48 -2.19 6.82
N ALA A 293 17.72 -3.48 7.05
CA ALA A 293 16.71 -4.43 7.53
C ALA A 293 17.20 -5.14 8.80
N PRO A 294 16.33 -5.34 9.80
CA PRO A 294 16.59 -6.28 10.90
C PRO A 294 16.59 -7.73 10.38
N ASN A 295 17.39 -8.59 11.01
CA ASN A 295 17.42 -10.03 10.79
C ASN A 295 16.48 -10.72 11.78
N PHE A 296 15.20 -10.83 11.42
CA PHE A 296 14.23 -11.55 12.24
C PHE A 296 14.41 -13.07 12.15
N PRO A 297 14.07 -13.83 13.20
CA PRO A 297 13.93 -15.28 13.11
C PRO A 297 13.01 -15.68 11.95
N ASN A 298 13.38 -16.72 11.18
CA ASN A 298 12.64 -17.23 10.02
C ASN A 298 12.56 -16.31 8.80
N ARG A 299 13.31 -15.19 8.77
CA ARG A 299 13.54 -14.44 7.53
C ARG A 299 14.43 -15.27 6.61
N GLU A 300 13.89 -15.72 5.49
CA GLU A 300 14.72 -16.31 4.43
C GLU A 300 15.51 -15.18 3.75
N ILE A 301 16.83 -15.23 3.86
CA ILE A 301 17.71 -14.29 3.15
C ILE A 301 17.82 -14.81 1.71
N ASP A 302 17.49 -13.99 0.71
CA ASP A 302 17.75 -14.29 -0.72
C ASP A 302 19.28 -14.36 -0.92
N THR A 303 19.84 -15.52 -0.65
CA THR A 303 21.27 -15.84 -0.81
C THR A 303 21.62 -16.16 -2.27
N LYS A 304 20.63 -16.30 -3.15
CA LYS A 304 20.81 -16.73 -4.55
C LYS A 304 21.08 -15.54 -5.48
N ASN A 305 20.50 -14.36 -5.22
CA ASN A 305 20.76 -13.15 -6.01
C ASN A 305 21.75 -12.19 -5.34
N LYS A 306 23.06 -12.49 -5.43
CA LYS A 306 24.16 -11.60 -4.99
C LYS A 306 24.14 -10.19 -5.62
N LYS A 307 23.35 -9.95 -6.67
CA LYS A 307 23.19 -8.62 -7.30
C LYS A 307 22.43 -7.60 -6.44
N ARG A 308 21.84 -8.01 -5.30
CA ARG A 308 21.01 -7.20 -4.40
C ARG A 308 21.64 -6.90 -3.03
N GLU A 309 22.94 -7.17 -2.84
CA GLU A 309 23.64 -6.86 -1.57
C GLU A 309 23.60 -5.35 -1.21
N TRP A 310 23.39 -4.46 -2.19
CA TRP A 310 23.25 -3.02 -1.98
C TRP A 310 21.82 -2.55 -1.60
N THR A 311 20.77 -3.36 -1.80
CA THR A 311 19.36 -2.97 -1.56
C THR A 311 18.85 -3.29 -0.15
N SER A 312 19.64 -4.00 0.65
CA SER A 312 19.14 -4.53 1.92
C SER A 312 20.28 -4.92 2.86
N LYS A 313 20.99 -3.94 3.40
CA LYS A 313 21.98 -4.22 4.45
C LYS A 313 21.28 -4.80 5.68
N ILE A 314 21.64 -6.02 6.04
CA ILE A 314 21.03 -6.76 7.15
C ILE A 314 21.79 -6.48 8.44
N TYR A 315 21.04 -6.24 9.51
CA TYR A 315 21.55 -6.00 10.85
C TYR A 315 20.92 -6.97 11.84
N ASP A 316 21.62 -7.25 12.95
CA ASP A 316 20.99 -7.86 14.11
C ASP A 316 19.72 -7.08 14.51
N GLU A 317 18.64 -7.81 14.83
CA GLU A 317 17.34 -7.23 15.16
C GLU A 317 17.43 -6.17 16.26
N ILE A 318 18.15 -6.48 17.34
CA ILE A 318 18.25 -5.60 18.51
C ILE A 318 19.02 -4.34 18.15
N ILE A 319 20.12 -4.48 17.40
CA ILE A 319 20.92 -3.33 16.92
C ILE A 319 20.09 -2.43 16.02
N TRP A 320 19.40 -3.01 15.03
CA TRP A 320 18.56 -2.25 14.11
C TRP A 320 17.44 -1.52 14.85
N TRP A 321 16.73 -2.23 15.73
CA TRP A 321 15.60 -1.69 16.46
C TRP A 321 15.98 -0.58 17.44
N ASN A 322 17.08 -0.73 18.17
CA ASN A 322 17.56 0.33 19.06
C ASN A 322 17.91 1.59 18.27
N SER A 323 18.60 1.44 17.14
CA SER A 323 18.94 2.57 16.28
C SER A 323 17.68 3.25 15.70
N PHE A 324 16.69 2.47 15.26
CA PHE A 324 15.43 3.03 14.75
C PHE A 324 14.66 3.76 15.85
N ARG A 325 14.59 3.18 17.05
CA ARG A 325 13.92 3.79 18.22
C ARG A 325 14.51 5.15 18.58
N GLU A 326 15.83 5.30 18.57
CA GLU A 326 16.49 6.59 18.84
C GLU A 326 16.01 7.69 17.88
N LYS A 327 15.70 7.34 16.63
CA LYS A 327 15.15 8.29 15.63
C LYS A 327 13.72 8.67 15.97
N LEU A 328 12.91 7.71 16.41
CA LEU A 328 11.55 7.99 16.89
C LEU A 328 11.57 8.89 18.14
N ASP A 329 12.50 8.66 19.08
CA ASP A 329 12.68 9.44 20.32
C ASP A 329 13.09 10.92 20.07
N ILE A 330 13.62 11.24 18.89
CA ILE A 330 13.95 12.63 18.50
C ILE A 330 12.85 13.30 17.66
N GLY A 331 11.76 12.59 17.34
CA GLY A 331 10.59 13.16 16.67
C GLY A 331 10.36 12.70 15.23
N ILE A 332 11.13 11.73 14.70
CA ILE A 332 10.83 11.14 13.38
C ILE A 332 9.42 10.53 13.39
N ALA A 333 8.63 10.88 12.38
CA ALA A 333 7.20 10.55 12.31
C ALA A 333 6.91 9.21 11.63
N GLY A 334 7.85 8.70 10.84
CA GLY A 334 7.69 7.45 10.12
C GLY A 334 8.86 7.10 9.23
N THR A 335 8.69 6.02 8.48
CA THR A 335 9.73 5.48 7.59
C THR A 335 9.21 5.29 6.17
N TRP A 336 10.10 5.47 5.21
CA TRP A 336 9.96 5.02 3.84
C TRP A 336 10.90 3.82 3.64
N GLN A 337 10.37 2.62 3.41
CA GLN A 337 11.20 1.46 3.05
C GLN A 337 11.35 1.45 1.53
N ASP A 338 12.59 1.45 1.02
CA ASP A 338 12.88 1.51 -0.42
C ASP A 338 13.71 0.28 -0.88
N THR A 339 13.63 -0.05 -2.17
CA THR A 339 14.34 -1.14 -2.88
C THR A 339 14.09 -2.59 -2.40
N ARG A 340 13.19 -2.80 -1.45
CA ARG A 340 12.89 -4.08 -0.79
C ARG A 340 11.70 -4.83 -1.37
N GLN A 341 11.75 -5.03 -2.68
CA GLN A 341 10.62 -5.54 -3.47
C GLN A 341 10.14 -6.92 -2.99
N ASN A 342 11.03 -7.74 -2.41
CA ASN A 342 10.73 -9.10 -1.95
C ASN A 342 11.04 -9.32 -0.46
N ASP A 343 11.48 -8.30 0.29
CA ASP A 343 11.92 -8.47 1.67
C ASP A 343 10.74 -8.60 2.64
N LEU A 344 10.89 -9.47 3.63
CA LEU A 344 9.88 -9.88 4.61
C LEU A 344 10.04 -9.16 5.95
N THR A 345 10.23 -7.85 5.92
CA THR A 345 10.47 -7.08 7.15
C THR A 345 9.47 -5.94 7.35
N ASP A 346 8.69 -5.57 6.32
CA ASP A 346 7.75 -4.46 6.38
C ASP A 346 6.71 -4.63 7.51
N CYS A 347 6.16 -5.85 7.69
CA CYS A 347 5.12 -6.09 8.70
C CYS A 347 5.67 -5.98 10.12
N GLU A 348 6.88 -6.50 10.34
CA GLU A 348 7.55 -6.49 11.63
C GLU A 348 8.03 -5.08 11.99
N ILE A 349 8.58 -4.33 11.03
CA ILE A 349 8.96 -2.92 11.21
C ILE A 349 7.72 -2.11 11.57
N TYR A 350 6.63 -2.25 10.81
CA TYR A 350 5.40 -1.53 11.07
C TYR A 350 4.78 -1.88 12.43
N SER A 351 4.68 -3.17 12.75
CA SER A 351 4.10 -3.66 14.01
C SER A 351 4.93 -3.26 15.21
N SER A 352 6.27 -3.30 15.09
CA SER A 352 7.19 -2.83 16.12
C SER A 352 7.03 -1.32 16.38
N ASN A 353 6.87 -0.53 15.31
CA ASN A 353 6.58 0.90 15.43
C ASN A 353 5.24 1.18 16.10
N GLN A 354 4.20 0.45 15.71
CA GLN A 354 2.89 0.55 16.36
C GLN A 354 2.98 0.20 17.85
N LYS A 355 3.67 -0.88 18.21
CA LYS A 355 3.87 -1.29 19.60
C LYS A 355 4.61 -0.23 20.39
N TYR A 356 5.65 0.37 19.82
CA TYR A 356 6.43 1.42 20.46
C TYR A 356 5.59 2.69 20.72
N PHE A 357 4.82 3.15 19.73
CA PHE A 357 3.97 4.32 19.91
C PHE A 357 2.73 4.04 20.77
N GLY A 358 2.30 2.77 20.85
CA GLY A 358 1.07 2.36 21.50
C GLY A 358 -0.14 3.11 20.91
N GLN A 359 -1.05 3.54 21.77
CA GLN A 359 -2.25 4.29 21.34
C GLN A 359 -1.98 5.79 21.14
N ASN A 360 -0.78 6.29 21.46
CA ASN A 360 -0.49 7.72 21.52
C ASN A 360 -0.25 8.34 20.15
N LYS A 361 0.24 7.57 19.18
CA LYS A 361 0.59 8.06 17.84
C LYS A 361 0.38 6.95 16.81
N ARG A 362 -0.10 7.32 15.63
CA ARG A 362 -0.18 6.39 14.50
C ARG A 362 1.14 6.37 13.75
N THR A 363 1.60 5.16 13.43
CA THR A 363 2.81 4.94 12.62
C THR A 363 2.57 5.36 11.18
N LEU A 364 3.48 6.18 10.63
CA LEU A 364 3.58 6.38 9.18
C LEU A 364 4.63 5.42 8.61
N PHE A 365 4.24 4.74 7.54
CA PHE A 365 5.07 3.75 6.88
C PHE A 365 4.72 3.73 5.39
N MET A 366 5.70 4.01 4.55
CA MET A 366 5.61 3.95 3.10
C MET A 366 6.36 2.72 2.60
N GLY A 367 5.64 1.71 2.09
CA GLY A 367 6.23 0.45 1.61
C GLY A 367 6.51 0.45 0.11
N CYS A 368 7.60 -0.23 -0.30
CA CYS A 368 8.14 -0.25 -1.68
C CYS A 368 7.73 -1.45 -2.54
N ARG A 369 6.84 -2.32 -2.07
CA ARG A 369 6.57 -3.57 -2.79
C ARG A 369 6.01 -3.27 -4.19
N LYS A 370 6.78 -3.63 -5.23
CA LYS A 370 6.48 -3.35 -6.64
C LYS A 370 5.15 -3.97 -7.07
N MET A 371 4.49 -3.28 -8.00
CA MET A 371 3.12 -3.53 -8.42
C MET A 371 2.94 -3.76 -9.93
N MET A 372 4.04 -3.97 -10.64
CA MET A 372 4.06 -3.74 -12.07
C MET A 372 3.85 -5.02 -12.89
N GLU A 373 2.67 -5.13 -13.50
CA GLU A 373 2.47 -5.95 -14.70
C GLU A 373 2.67 -5.14 -15.99
N GLN A 374 2.60 -3.80 -15.93
CA GLN A 374 2.33 -2.99 -17.12
C GLN A 374 3.01 -1.61 -17.15
N ASN A 375 4.14 -1.40 -16.46
CA ASN A 375 4.90 -0.16 -16.67
C ASN A 375 5.66 -0.23 -18.00
N PRO A 376 5.37 0.64 -19.00
CA PRO A 376 6.10 0.67 -20.26
C PRO A 376 7.60 0.99 -20.11
N TRP A 377 8.03 1.57 -18.98
CA TRP A 377 9.42 1.94 -18.70
C TRP A 377 10.26 0.85 -18.02
N GLU A 378 9.66 -0.20 -17.47
CA GLU A 378 10.38 -1.22 -16.69
C GLU A 378 10.57 -2.57 -17.40
N TYR A 379 10.28 -2.67 -18.70
CA TYR A 379 10.50 -3.92 -19.45
C TYR A 379 11.94 -4.47 -19.36
N ASP A 380 12.92 -3.62 -19.04
CA ASP A 380 14.35 -3.96 -18.92
C ASP A 380 14.94 -3.78 -17.50
N ARG A 381 14.19 -3.27 -16.51
CA ARG A 381 14.68 -3.06 -15.13
C ARG A 381 14.11 -4.11 -14.17
N ASP A 382 14.85 -5.21 -14.06
CA ASP A 382 14.68 -6.30 -13.08
C ASP A 382 13.32 -7.04 -13.10
N ASN A 383 13.39 -8.30 -13.51
CA ASN A 383 12.31 -9.30 -13.55
C ASN A 383 11.59 -9.47 -12.20
N THR A 384 10.63 -8.61 -11.87
CA THR A 384 9.57 -8.91 -10.89
C THR A 384 8.28 -9.18 -11.62
N LEU A 385 7.63 -10.31 -11.34
CA LEU A 385 6.34 -10.57 -11.95
C LEU A 385 5.25 -9.66 -11.39
N ALA A 386 4.29 -9.41 -12.26
CA ALA A 386 2.97 -8.91 -11.94
C ALA A 386 2.37 -9.60 -10.72
N THR A 387 1.95 -8.82 -9.72
CA THR A 387 1.16 -9.34 -8.60
C THR A 387 -0.33 -9.13 -8.88
N ASN A 388 -1.11 -10.21 -8.98
CA ASN A 388 -2.55 -10.12 -9.28
C ASN A 388 -3.38 -9.60 -8.10
N ALA A 389 -2.87 -9.69 -6.87
CA ALA A 389 -3.52 -9.23 -5.65
C ALA A 389 -2.54 -8.51 -4.71
N LEU A 390 -3.08 -7.73 -3.77
CA LEU A 390 -2.30 -6.92 -2.80
C LEU A 390 -2.86 -6.97 -1.38
N ILE A 391 -3.65 -8.00 -1.09
CA ILE A 391 -4.68 -7.98 -0.05
C ILE A 391 -4.11 -7.70 1.35
N GLY A 392 -2.95 -8.26 1.71
CA GLY A 392 -2.34 -8.04 3.02
C GLY A 392 -1.71 -6.64 3.19
N THR A 393 -1.38 -5.99 2.07
CA THR A 393 -0.61 -4.75 2.11
C THR A 393 -1.37 -3.51 2.48
N ARG A 394 -2.69 -3.55 2.37
CA ARG A 394 -3.55 -2.43 2.71
C ARG A 394 -3.52 -2.09 4.22
N ARG A 395 -2.95 -2.99 5.04
CA ARG A 395 -2.71 -2.75 6.47
C ARG A 395 -1.54 -1.79 6.72
N TYR A 396 -0.70 -1.56 5.72
CA TYR A 396 0.31 -0.53 5.76
C TYR A 396 -0.32 0.85 5.48
N PRO A 397 0.18 1.93 6.13
CA PRO A 397 -0.34 3.28 5.99
C PRO A 397 -0.48 3.78 4.55
N PHE A 398 0.55 3.68 3.70
CA PHE A 398 0.44 4.09 2.31
C PHE A 398 1.56 3.55 1.41
N ARG A 399 1.40 3.72 0.09
CA ARG A 399 2.28 3.21 -0.97
C ARG A 399 2.57 4.24 -2.04
N TRP A 400 3.56 3.94 -2.89
CA TRP A 400 3.77 4.68 -4.12
C TRP A 400 4.02 3.76 -5.31
N THR A 401 3.87 4.31 -6.52
CA THR A 401 3.95 3.56 -7.79
C THR A 401 5.36 3.23 -8.27
N GLY A 402 6.39 3.41 -7.45
CA GLY A 402 7.79 3.21 -7.83
C GLY A 402 8.41 4.41 -8.55
N ASP A 403 9.62 4.20 -9.07
CA ASP A 403 10.33 5.13 -9.96
C ASP A 403 9.58 5.17 -11.31
N ILE A 404 9.28 6.38 -11.79
CA ILE A 404 8.45 6.61 -12.98
C ILE A 404 9.12 7.58 -13.94
N ASP A 405 8.60 7.73 -15.15
CA ASP A 405 9.03 8.75 -16.10
C ASP A 405 8.41 10.14 -15.81
N ASN A 406 8.80 11.17 -16.57
CA ASN A 406 8.46 12.57 -16.34
C ASN A 406 7.65 13.22 -17.47
N THR A 407 6.86 12.42 -18.18
CA THR A 407 6.11 12.83 -19.38
C THR A 407 4.60 12.88 -19.14
N PHE A 408 3.84 13.53 -20.05
CA PHE A 408 2.37 13.47 -20.04
C PHE A 408 1.83 12.06 -20.24
N SER A 409 2.55 11.21 -21.00
CA SER A 409 2.19 9.80 -21.19
C SER A 409 2.25 9.04 -19.87
N GLU A 410 3.30 9.26 -19.09
CA GLU A 410 3.42 8.69 -17.75
C GLU A 410 2.33 9.22 -16.81
N MET A 411 2.14 10.54 -16.74
CA MET A 411 1.08 11.14 -15.90
C MET A 411 -0.31 10.58 -16.24
N LYS A 412 -0.60 10.35 -17.53
CA LYS A 412 -1.85 9.71 -17.99
C LYS A 412 -1.96 8.27 -17.48
N TRP A 413 -0.88 7.49 -17.56
CA TRP A 413 -0.84 6.12 -17.06
C TRP A 413 -1.02 6.08 -15.53
N GLN A 414 -0.45 7.03 -14.80
CA GLN A 414 -0.58 7.12 -13.34
C GLN A 414 -2.05 7.22 -12.87
N ILE A 415 -2.95 7.81 -13.67
CA ILE A 415 -4.39 7.84 -13.35
C ILE A 415 -4.98 6.42 -13.35
N GLU A 416 -4.62 5.62 -14.34
CA GLU A 416 -5.03 4.21 -14.41
C GLU A 416 -4.31 3.38 -13.33
N ALA A 417 -3.07 3.70 -13.00
CA ALA A 417 -2.31 3.00 -11.96
C ALA A 417 -2.98 3.11 -10.59
N ILE A 418 -3.25 4.34 -10.13
CA ILE A 418 -3.83 4.56 -8.80
C ILE A 418 -5.29 4.10 -8.68
N THR A 419 -6.02 4.00 -9.80
CA THR A 419 -7.41 3.57 -9.78
C THR A 419 -7.58 2.09 -10.06
N ASN A 420 -6.68 1.46 -10.82
CA ASN A 420 -6.87 0.11 -11.34
C ASN A 420 -5.68 -0.82 -11.04
N SER A 421 -4.53 -0.62 -11.70
CA SER A 421 -3.45 -1.63 -11.70
C SER A 421 -2.63 -1.68 -10.41
N GLN A 422 -2.69 -0.65 -9.57
CA GLN A 422 -1.95 -0.60 -8.30
C GLN A 422 -2.78 -0.18 -7.08
N GLY A 423 -3.77 0.69 -7.26
CA GLY A 423 -4.54 1.24 -6.15
C GLY A 423 -5.93 0.62 -5.99
N SER A 424 -6.96 1.42 -6.25
CA SER A 424 -8.33 1.17 -5.78
C SER A 424 -8.91 -0.20 -6.16
N MET A 425 -8.78 -0.64 -7.41
CA MET A 425 -9.27 -1.96 -7.84
C MET A 425 -8.39 -3.13 -7.36
N LYS A 426 -7.29 -2.88 -6.66
CA LYS A 426 -6.52 -3.88 -5.90
C LYS A 426 -6.75 -3.77 -4.39
N ALA A 427 -7.81 -3.07 -3.98
CA ALA A 427 -8.18 -2.82 -2.60
C ALA A 427 -7.11 -2.07 -1.78
N VAL A 428 -6.37 -1.18 -2.45
CA VAL A 428 -5.42 -0.24 -1.82
C VAL A 428 -5.89 1.18 -2.09
N SER A 429 -6.33 1.88 -1.05
CA SER A 429 -6.81 3.25 -1.17
C SER A 429 -5.68 4.26 -1.00
N TYR A 430 -4.75 4.04 -0.06
CA TYR A 430 -3.66 4.97 0.21
C TYR A 430 -2.45 4.75 -0.72
N ILE A 431 -2.48 5.42 -1.87
CA ILE A 431 -1.45 5.36 -2.90
C ILE A 431 -1.13 6.77 -3.41
N THR A 432 0.14 7.00 -3.72
CA THR A 432 0.61 8.18 -4.44
C THR A 432 1.48 7.76 -5.63
N ASN A 433 1.82 8.72 -6.49
CA ASN A 433 2.88 8.59 -7.48
C ASN A 433 3.92 9.68 -7.24
N ASP A 434 5.11 9.48 -7.79
CA ASP A 434 6.09 10.55 -7.88
C ASP A 434 5.64 11.62 -8.87
N CYS A 435 6.20 12.81 -8.73
CA CYS A 435 5.85 13.94 -9.57
C CYS A 435 7.08 14.82 -9.76
N PHE A 436 7.69 14.70 -10.93
CA PHE A 436 8.82 15.50 -11.39
C PHE A 436 8.75 15.68 -12.90
N SER A 437 9.15 16.85 -13.41
CA SER A 437 9.40 17.03 -14.85
C SER A 437 10.21 18.29 -15.13
N LYS A 438 11.04 18.22 -16.19
CA LYS A 438 11.75 19.38 -16.75
C LYS A 438 10.81 20.26 -17.59
N ASP A 439 9.73 19.68 -18.13
CA ASP A 439 8.72 20.44 -18.84
C ASP A 439 7.78 21.11 -17.82
N TRP A 440 7.73 22.44 -17.84
CA TRP A 440 6.94 23.22 -16.89
C TRP A 440 5.43 22.93 -17.00
N LYS A 441 4.91 22.57 -18.18
CA LYS A 441 3.48 22.24 -18.36
C LYS A 441 3.19 20.89 -17.70
N VAL A 442 4.07 19.92 -17.90
CA VAL A 442 3.97 18.62 -17.24
C VAL A 442 4.06 18.81 -15.74
N ALA A 443 5.06 19.52 -15.23
CA ALA A 443 5.22 19.80 -13.81
C ALA A 443 4.00 20.52 -13.20
N ALA A 444 3.44 21.52 -13.88
CA ALA A 444 2.24 22.21 -13.43
C ALA A 444 1.04 21.25 -13.33
N ARG A 445 0.77 20.46 -14.38
CA ARG A 445 -0.38 19.54 -14.43
C ARG A 445 -0.23 18.38 -13.47
N TRP A 446 0.96 17.83 -13.34
CA TRP A 446 1.21 16.72 -12.44
C TRP A 446 1.06 17.14 -10.98
N ASN A 447 1.52 18.33 -10.61
CA ASN A 447 1.29 18.87 -9.27
C ASN A 447 -0.21 19.09 -8.97
N GLN A 448 -1.02 19.48 -9.97
CA GLN A 448 -2.47 19.55 -9.81
C GLN A 448 -3.06 18.15 -9.58
N PHE A 449 -2.60 17.16 -10.33
CA PHE A 449 -3.05 15.78 -10.24
C PHE A 449 -2.73 15.14 -8.88
N ILE A 450 -1.50 15.25 -8.37
CA ILE A 450 -1.13 14.65 -7.07
C ILE A 450 -1.90 15.24 -5.89
N ASP A 451 -2.42 16.47 -6.00
CA ASP A 451 -3.26 17.07 -4.95
C ASP A 451 -4.63 16.38 -4.81
N PHE A 452 -5.04 15.60 -5.81
CA PHE A 452 -6.26 14.78 -5.82
C PHE A 452 -5.97 13.27 -5.75
N ASN A 453 -4.74 12.87 -5.44
CA ASN A 453 -4.44 11.52 -4.98
C ASN A 453 -4.89 11.36 -3.51
N SER A 454 -5.10 10.12 -3.06
CA SER A 454 -5.42 9.85 -1.65
C SER A 454 -4.31 10.35 -0.73
N ILE A 455 -3.05 10.10 -1.12
CA ILE A 455 -1.85 10.69 -0.52
C ILE A 455 -1.22 11.64 -1.53
N SER A 456 -1.01 12.90 -1.13
CA SER A 456 -0.33 13.86 -1.98
C SER A 456 1.15 13.92 -1.63
N ARG A 457 1.99 13.48 -2.55
CA ARG A 457 3.44 13.48 -2.42
C ARG A 457 4.10 13.92 -3.71
N SER A 458 5.18 14.69 -3.61
CA SER A 458 6.09 14.95 -4.74
C SER A 458 7.48 14.41 -4.39
N HIS A 459 8.14 13.83 -5.39
CA HIS A 459 9.54 13.41 -5.36
C HIS A 459 10.26 14.02 -6.53
N THR A 460 11.43 14.58 -6.26
CA THR A 460 12.29 15.17 -7.30
C THR A 460 13.34 14.16 -7.76
N THR A 461 13.72 14.22 -9.03
CA THR A 461 14.67 13.30 -9.69
C THR A 461 16.03 13.19 -9.01
N LYS A 462 16.65 12.02 -9.19
CA LYS A 462 18.07 11.73 -8.89
C LYS A 462 19.02 12.65 -9.69
N PRO A 463 20.07 13.23 -9.09
CA PRO A 463 20.97 14.18 -9.77
C PRO A 463 21.68 13.62 -11.02
N TRP A 464 21.93 12.31 -11.10
CA TRP A 464 22.70 11.66 -12.17
C TRP A 464 21.88 11.13 -13.35
N GLU A 465 20.56 10.99 -13.20
CA GLU A 465 19.66 10.75 -14.35
C GLU A 465 19.50 12.01 -15.21
N GLN A 466 20.22 13.07 -14.83
CA GLN A 466 20.41 14.29 -15.57
C GLN A 466 21.79 14.24 -16.25
N SER A 467 21.81 14.34 -17.58
CA SER A 467 23.03 14.60 -18.34
C SER A 467 23.79 15.77 -17.70
N LYS A 468 24.95 15.47 -17.11
CA LYS A 468 25.98 16.37 -16.56
C LYS A 468 25.54 17.82 -16.31
N GLY A 469 25.30 18.13 -15.05
CA GLY A 469 25.39 19.49 -14.52
C GLY A 469 24.09 19.98 -13.90
N PHE A 470 23.97 19.81 -12.59
CA PHE A 470 23.16 20.69 -11.77
C PHE A 470 23.63 20.66 -10.32
N LYS A 471 24.14 21.82 -9.88
CA LYS A 471 24.35 22.16 -8.48
C LYS A 471 23.14 22.96 -8.05
N GLU A 472 22.59 22.61 -6.89
CA GLU A 472 21.58 23.34 -6.12
C GLU A 472 20.10 23.06 -6.39
N LEU A 473 19.46 22.70 -5.27
CA LEU A 473 18.02 22.74 -4.98
C LEU A 473 17.29 24.04 -5.37
N THR A 474 18.02 25.10 -5.65
CA THR A 474 17.50 26.39 -6.12
C THR A 474 16.81 26.26 -7.48
N GLU A 475 17.17 25.26 -8.29
CA GLU A 475 16.73 25.18 -9.68
C GLU A 475 15.66 24.10 -9.98
N ILE A 476 15.26 23.26 -9.01
CA ILE A 476 13.98 22.52 -9.13
C ILE A 476 12.77 23.45 -8.90
N MET A 477 12.97 24.53 -8.15
CA MET A 477 12.08 25.69 -8.11
C MET A 477 12.53 26.83 -9.05
N ASN A 478 13.57 26.65 -9.89
CA ASN A 478 13.92 27.55 -11.00
C ASN A 478 14.19 26.72 -12.27
N PHE A 479 13.14 26.43 -13.06
CA PHE A 479 13.23 25.87 -14.40
C PHE A 479 14.27 26.63 -15.22
N ARG A 480 15.37 25.98 -15.56
CA ARG A 480 16.24 26.37 -16.66
C ARG A 480 16.47 25.18 -17.58
N ASN A 481 16.09 25.36 -18.84
CA ASN A 481 16.32 24.39 -19.91
C ASN A 481 17.68 24.66 -20.57
N ASN A 482 18.45 23.61 -20.78
CA ASN A 482 19.25 23.49 -22.00
C ASN A 482 18.53 22.48 -22.91
N LEU A 483 17.77 22.98 -23.89
CA LEU A 483 17.16 22.19 -24.96
C LEU A 483 17.79 22.59 -26.29
N ASN A 484 18.64 21.72 -26.83
CA ASN A 484 18.87 21.66 -28.28
C ASN A 484 17.95 20.57 -28.83
N GLY A 485 16.82 20.96 -29.40
CA GLY A 485 15.86 20.07 -30.05
C GLY A 485 15.00 20.86 -31.03
N SER A 486 14.95 20.39 -32.28
CA SER A 486 14.48 21.07 -33.48
C SER A 486 13.04 21.60 -33.43
N HIS A 487 12.87 22.76 -34.08
CA HIS A 487 11.67 23.59 -34.19
C HIS A 487 10.44 22.89 -34.79
N ILE A 488 9.29 23.07 -34.12
CA ILE A 488 7.98 23.18 -34.78
C ILE A 488 7.47 24.59 -34.44
N SER A 489 7.25 25.38 -35.48
CA SER A 489 6.80 26.77 -35.42
C SER A 489 5.27 26.84 -35.34
N GLU A 490 4.77 27.12 -34.14
CA GLU A 490 3.52 27.86 -33.97
C GLU A 490 3.91 29.23 -33.39
N GLU A 491 3.18 30.30 -33.72
CA GLU A 491 3.34 31.62 -33.12
C GLU A 491 3.11 31.56 -31.61
N ILE A 492 4.14 31.16 -30.88
CA ILE A 492 4.12 30.98 -29.44
C ILE A 492 4.54 32.31 -28.84
N ILE A 493 3.68 32.89 -28.00
CA ILE A 493 4.11 33.86 -26.99
C ILE A 493 5.27 33.21 -26.22
N THR A 494 6.50 33.64 -26.51
CA THR A 494 7.70 33.03 -25.92
C THR A 494 7.81 33.51 -24.48
N LEU A 495 7.13 32.80 -23.56
CA LEU A 495 7.27 33.04 -22.13
C LEU A 495 8.74 32.90 -21.72
N SER A 496 9.23 33.84 -20.92
CA SER A 496 10.49 33.70 -20.22
C SER A 496 10.44 32.56 -19.20
N ASP A 497 11.60 32.05 -18.80
CA ASP A 497 11.66 30.98 -17.80
C ASP A 497 11.10 31.42 -16.44
N LYS A 498 11.26 32.70 -16.09
CA LYS A 498 10.66 33.30 -14.90
C LYS A 498 9.12 33.28 -14.94
N GLU A 499 8.52 33.57 -16.10
CA GLU A 499 7.06 33.53 -16.25
C GLU A 499 6.53 32.10 -16.19
N LYS A 500 7.22 31.13 -16.82
CA LYS A 500 6.87 29.70 -16.72
C LYS A 500 6.90 29.24 -15.26
N LEU A 501 7.93 29.65 -14.53
CA LEU A 501 8.11 29.37 -13.11
C LEU A 501 6.98 29.90 -12.25
N GLU A 502 6.65 31.17 -12.44
CA GLU A 502 5.57 31.82 -11.71
C GLU A 502 4.22 31.14 -11.98
N ILE A 503 3.97 30.69 -13.21
CA ILE A 503 2.77 29.91 -13.54
C ILE A 503 2.73 28.58 -12.78
N VAL A 504 3.84 27.83 -12.75
CA VAL A 504 3.93 26.55 -12.03
C VAL A 504 3.74 26.76 -10.53
N GLU A 505 4.46 27.72 -9.94
CA GLU A 505 4.39 28.02 -8.52
C GLU A 505 2.97 28.45 -8.10
N ASN A 506 2.33 29.32 -8.88
CA ASN A 506 0.95 29.75 -8.65
C ASN A 506 -0.03 28.59 -8.76
N SER A 507 0.18 27.69 -9.72
CA SER A 507 -0.61 26.46 -9.86
C SER A 507 -0.46 25.57 -8.63
N ILE A 508 0.77 25.24 -8.23
CA ILE A 508 1.05 24.43 -7.04
C ILE A 508 0.37 25.06 -5.82
N ARG A 509 0.61 26.34 -5.56
CA ARG A 509 0.02 27.06 -4.43
C ARG A 509 -1.50 26.97 -4.42
N LYS A 510 -2.15 27.21 -5.56
CA LYS A 510 -3.61 27.19 -5.69
C LYS A 510 -4.19 25.82 -5.33
N TYR A 511 -3.66 24.76 -5.92
CA TYR A 511 -4.20 23.40 -5.75
C TYR A 511 -3.83 22.81 -4.39
N ARG A 512 -2.63 23.12 -3.88
CA ARG A 512 -2.21 22.73 -2.53
C ARG A 512 -3.12 23.36 -1.48
N LYS A 513 -3.40 24.66 -1.59
CA LYS A 513 -4.36 25.33 -0.70
C LYS A 513 -5.77 24.78 -0.86
N LEU A 514 -6.18 24.40 -2.08
CA LEU A 514 -7.47 23.73 -2.29
C LEU A 514 -7.53 22.39 -1.56
N ARG A 515 -6.50 21.54 -1.66
CA ARG A 515 -6.41 20.28 -0.91
C ARG A 515 -6.57 20.51 0.59
N TYR A 516 -5.88 21.51 1.14
CA TYR A 516 -5.99 21.82 2.58
C TYR A 516 -7.39 22.30 2.98
N ARG A 517 -8.08 23.08 2.13
CA ARG A 517 -9.50 23.43 2.34
C ARG A 517 -10.42 22.22 2.25
N LEU A 518 -10.06 21.21 1.46
CA LEU A 518 -10.79 19.96 1.30
C LEU A 518 -10.45 18.91 2.37
N LEU A 519 -9.57 19.17 3.34
CA LEU A 519 -9.23 18.19 4.38
C LEU A 519 -10.45 17.58 5.11
N PRO A 520 -11.51 18.33 5.45
CA PRO A 520 -12.71 17.73 6.03
C PRO A 520 -13.38 16.71 5.12
N TYR A 521 -13.40 16.98 3.81
CA TYR A 521 -13.94 16.07 2.79
C TYR A 521 -13.04 14.84 2.64
N ILE A 522 -11.73 15.05 2.44
CA ILE A 522 -10.73 13.97 2.28
C ILE A 522 -10.75 13.04 3.51
N TYR A 523 -10.78 13.61 4.72
CA TYR A 523 -10.82 12.83 5.95
C TYR A 523 -12.13 12.06 6.12
N SER A 524 -13.26 12.62 5.66
CA SER A 524 -14.55 11.92 5.65
C SER A 524 -14.54 10.74 4.69
N THR A 525 -13.98 10.90 3.49
CA THR A 525 -13.79 9.80 2.53
C THR A 525 -12.82 8.74 3.07
N ALA A 526 -11.75 9.15 3.76
CA ALA A 526 -10.85 8.21 4.42
C ALA A 526 -11.54 7.44 5.56
N PHE A 527 -12.47 8.07 6.27
CA PHE A 527 -13.30 7.40 7.28
C PHE A 527 -14.30 6.43 6.65
N GLU A 528 -14.92 6.79 5.53
CA GLU A 528 -15.73 5.86 4.73
C GLU A 528 -14.91 4.66 4.28
N ASN A 529 -13.68 4.88 3.80
CA ASN A 529 -12.74 3.82 3.45
C ASN A 529 -12.46 2.90 4.64
N TYR A 530 -12.16 3.44 5.81
CA TYR A 530 -11.96 2.65 7.02
C TYR A 530 -13.18 1.78 7.36
N LEU A 531 -14.39 2.33 7.28
CA LEU A 531 -15.62 1.60 7.64
C LEU A 531 -16.01 0.54 6.60
N SER A 532 -15.88 0.87 5.31
CA SER A 532 -16.50 0.09 4.22
C SER A 532 -15.52 -0.52 3.23
N GLY A 533 -14.24 -0.13 3.27
CA GLY A 533 -13.24 -0.48 2.27
C GLY A 533 -13.38 0.30 0.96
N MET A 534 -14.39 1.16 0.79
CA MET A 534 -14.57 1.99 -0.40
C MET A 534 -13.34 2.89 -0.62
N PRO A 535 -12.65 2.82 -1.77
CA PRO A 535 -11.44 3.62 -1.98
C PRO A 535 -11.73 5.11 -2.11
N ILE A 536 -10.69 5.94 -1.90
CA ILE A 536 -10.77 7.39 -2.06
C ILE A 536 -10.75 7.78 -3.54
N CYS A 537 -9.81 7.26 -4.35
CA CYS A 537 -9.76 7.52 -5.79
C CYS A 537 -10.59 6.47 -6.54
N ARG A 538 -11.82 6.79 -6.93
CA ARG A 538 -12.78 5.80 -7.44
C ARG A 538 -12.83 5.81 -8.97
N PRO A 539 -12.45 4.71 -9.66
CA PRO A 539 -12.70 4.63 -11.10
C PRO A 539 -14.20 4.74 -11.35
N MET A 540 -14.58 5.27 -12.52
CA MET A 540 -15.98 5.61 -12.83
C MET A 540 -16.96 4.45 -12.64
N LEU A 541 -16.51 3.19 -12.77
CA LEU A 541 -17.30 1.99 -12.51
C LEU A 541 -17.87 1.93 -11.08
N LEU A 542 -17.14 2.41 -10.06
CA LEU A 542 -17.58 2.30 -8.67
C LEU A 542 -18.74 3.25 -8.35
N GLU A 543 -18.76 4.42 -8.99
CA GLU A 543 -19.83 5.42 -8.79
C GLU A 543 -20.99 5.23 -9.76
N PHE A 544 -20.71 4.75 -10.98
CA PHE A 544 -21.68 4.57 -12.03
C PHE A 544 -21.70 3.11 -12.50
N PRO A 545 -22.00 2.15 -11.61
CA PRO A 545 -21.92 0.74 -11.94
C PRO A 545 -22.87 0.39 -13.08
N GLU A 546 -24.02 1.06 -13.24
CA GLU A 546 -24.98 0.77 -14.31
C GLU A 546 -24.67 1.39 -15.68
N ASP A 547 -23.74 2.36 -15.77
CA ASP A 547 -23.36 2.93 -17.06
C ASP A 547 -22.47 1.93 -17.82
N TYR A 548 -22.97 1.43 -18.96
CA TYR A 548 -22.25 0.48 -19.81
C TYR A 548 -20.84 0.98 -20.20
N ARG A 549 -20.67 2.29 -20.44
CA ARG A 549 -19.37 2.87 -20.81
C ARG A 549 -18.38 2.77 -19.64
N CYS A 550 -18.87 2.98 -18.43
CA CYS A 550 -18.11 2.78 -17.20
C CYS A 550 -17.78 1.29 -16.99
N LYS A 551 -18.75 0.38 -17.18
CA LYS A 551 -18.53 -1.10 -17.20
C LYS A 551 -17.45 -1.52 -18.20
N GLN A 552 -17.39 -0.89 -19.38
CA GLN A 552 -16.42 -1.18 -20.45
C GLN A 552 -15.10 -0.40 -20.36
N ASN A 553 -14.85 0.34 -19.28
CA ASN A 553 -13.61 1.10 -19.05
C ASN A 553 -13.32 2.12 -20.14
N GLN A 554 -14.35 2.77 -20.71
CA GLN A 554 -14.16 3.81 -21.73
C GLN A 554 -13.60 5.12 -21.16
N PHE A 555 -13.53 5.23 -19.82
CA PHE A 555 -13.05 6.41 -19.10
C PHE A 555 -11.89 6.07 -18.13
N PRO A 556 -10.77 5.49 -18.62
CA PRO A 556 -9.68 5.03 -17.75
C PRO A 556 -8.83 6.17 -17.18
N TYR A 557 -8.94 7.38 -17.73
CA TYR A 557 -8.12 8.54 -17.38
C TYR A 557 -8.91 9.64 -16.64
N GLN A 558 -10.01 9.25 -15.99
CA GLN A 558 -10.76 10.10 -15.08
C GLN A 558 -11.29 9.25 -13.92
N TYR A 559 -11.50 9.88 -12.78
CA TYR A 559 -11.97 9.22 -11.57
C TYR A 559 -12.72 10.22 -10.68
N MET A 560 -13.47 9.67 -9.74
CA MET A 560 -14.11 10.43 -8.68
C MET A 560 -13.17 10.45 -7.47
N PHE A 561 -12.95 11.63 -6.89
CA PHE A 561 -12.17 11.75 -5.66
C PHE A 561 -13.15 11.83 -4.49
N GLY A 562 -13.38 10.69 -3.83
CA GLY A 562 -14.41 10.48 -2.83
C GLY A 562 -15.84 10.38 -3.34
#